data_AF-A0A256BMA3-F1
#
_entry.id   AF-A0A256BMA3-F1
#
_cell.length_a   1.000
_cell.length_b   1.000
_cell.length_c   1.000
_cell.angle_alpha   90.00
_cell.angle_beta   90.00
_cell.angle_gamma   90.00
#
_symmetry.space_group_name_H-M   'P 1'
#
loop_
_entity.id
_entity.type
_entity.pdbx_description
1 polymer ?
#
loop_
_entity_poly.entity_id
_entity_poly.type
_entity_poly.pdbx_seq_one_letter_code
_entity_poly.pdbx_strand_id
1 'polypeptide(L)'
;MSAPKTRIAFSVTDILAALELRLEPEEAINKLPLTRALEQCLSFAQANNCIDLSELIKQELDGYSSHPPNYRYVQLSYFDAGGQLINGLSQYSIYPVVTGVGKLELHLKNGMTLILPKQILTFLSQVSGREVDTGHISPAVINSLLGIIRNEIIYKISKDISK
;
A
#
# COMPACT_ATOMS: atom_id res chain seq x y z
N MET A 1 -31.07 -26.37 24.34
CA MET A 1 -31.06 -25.87 22.95
C MET A 1 -29.64 -25.48 22.60
N SER A 2 -28.96 -26.27 21.77
CA SER A 2 -27.58 -25.99 21.36
C SER A 2 -27.60 -25.42 19.95
N ALA A 3 -27.19 -24.16 19.79
CA ALA A 3 -27.01 -23.56 18.47
C ALA A 3 -25.81 -24.22 17.76
N PRO A 4 -25.92 -24.56 16.46
CA PRO A 4 -24.76 -25.04 15.72
C PRO A 4 -23.85 -23.84 15.44
N LYS A 5 -22.61 -23.90 15.94
CA LYS A 5 -21.52 -23.03 15.49
C LYS A 5 -21.20 -23.41 14.04
N THR A 6 -21.78 -22.69 13.09
CA THR A 6 -21.38 -22.75 11.68
C THR A 6 -19.98 -22.16 11.59
N ARG A 7 -18.94 -23.00 11.71
CA ARG A 7 -17.59 -22.64 11.30
C ARG A 7 -17.62 -22.57 9.77
N ILE A 8 -17.71 -21.35 9.24
CA ILE A 8 -17.49 -21.13 7.82
C ILE A 8 -16.00 -21.40 7.59
N ALA A 9 -15.70 -22.60 7.11
CA ALA A 9 -14.37 -22.99 6.72
C ALA A 9 -14.07 -22.33 5.36
N PHE A 10 -13.56 -21.11 5.39
CA PHE A 10 -12.94 -20.53 4.20
C PHE A 10 -11.67 -21.34 3.92
N SER A 11 -11.62 -21.99 2.76
CA SER A 11 -10.45 -22.75 2.36
C SER A 11 -9.32 -21.78 1.99
N VAL A 12 -8.07 -22.21 2.15
CA VAL A 12 -6.90 -21.44 1.71
C VAL A 12 -7.01 -21.08 0.22
N THR A 13 -7.63 -21.96 -0.56
CA THR A 13 -8.02 -21.74 -1.95
C THR A 13 -8.95 -20.55 -2.13
N ASP A 14 -9.89 -20.28 -1.22
CA ASP A 14 -10.79 -19.13 -1.30
C ASP A 14 -10.06 -17.81 -1.00
N ILE A 15 -9.06 -17.85 -0.11
CA ILE A 15 -8.21 -16.70 0.22
C ILE A 15 -7.25 -16.40 -0.93
N LEU A 16 -6.62 -17.43 -1.49
CA LEU A 16 -5.78 -17.31 -2.67
C LEU A 16 -6.60 -16.89 -3.89
N ALA A 17 -7.80 -17.44 -4.09
CA ALA A 17 -8.72 -17.02 -5.15
C ALA A 17 -9.18 -15.57 -4.98
N ALA A 18 -9.41 -15.08 -3.75
CA ALA A 18 -9.71 -13.67 -3.49
C ALA A 18 -8.52 -12.75 -3.80
N LEU A 19 -7.28 -13.24 -3.61
CA LEU A 19 -6.05 -12.53 -3.97
C LEU A 19 -5.72 -12.64 -5.47
N GLU A 20 -6.17 -13.70 -6.13
CA GLU A 20 -5.97 -14.03 -7.55
C GLU A 20 -7.11 -13.57 -8.47
N LEU A 21 -8.27 -13.14 -7.92
CA LEU A 21 -9.46 -12.88 -8.74
C LEU A 21 -9.20 -11.70 -9.68
N ARG A 22 -9.16 -12.03 -10.97
CA ARG A 22 -9.14 -11.08 -12.09
C ARG A 22 -10.38 -10.20 -12.01
N LEU A 23 -10.16 -8.91 -12.19
CA LEU A 23 -11.17 -7.86 -12.35
C LEU A 23 -12.23 -8.28 -13.39
N GLU A 24 -13.47 -8.47 -12.95
CA GLU A 24 -14.64 -8.22 -13.79
C GLU A 24 -15.15 -6.80 -13.49
N PRO A 25 -15.36 -5.97 -14.52
CA PRO A 25 -15.69 -4.57 -14.35
C PRO A 25 -17.20 -4.43 -14.18
N GLU A 26 -17.66 -3.99 -13.01
CA GLU A 26 -18.81 -3.06 -12.84
C GLU A 26 -19.32 -3.06 -11.39
N GLU A 27 -19.12 -4.14 -10.61
CA GLU A 27 -19.53 -4.18 -9.20
C GLU A 27 -18.38 -3.97 -8.18
N ALA A 28 -17.12 -3.98 -8.63
CA ALA A 28 -15.94 -3.71 -7.81
C ALA A 28 -15.66 -2.21 -7.57
N ILE A 29 -16.48 -1.31 -8.14
CA ILE A 29 -16.25 0.15 -8.10
C ILE A 29 -16.28 0.71 -6.67
N ASN A 30 -16.93 0.02 -5.72
CA ASN A 30 -17.05 0.50 -4.35
C ASN A 30 -16.03 -0.06 -3.35
N LYS A 31 -15.17 -1.03 -3.75
CA LYS A 31 -14.06 -1.52 -2.90
C LYS A 31 -12.86 -1.90 -3.75
N LEU A 32 -11.75 -1.21 -3.49
CA LEU A 32 -10.47 -1.42 -4.17
C LEU A 32 -9.95 -2.85 -3.92
N PRO A 33 -9.42 -3.54 -4.94
CA PRO A 33 -9.27 -5.00 -4.94
C PRO A 33 -8.30 -5.52 -3.87
N LEU A 34 -7.16 -4.86 -3.66
CA LEU A 34 -6.19 -5.31 -2.65
C LEU A 34 -6.69 -5.01 -1.23
N THR A 35 -7.28 -3.84 -1.00
CA THR A 35 -7.88 -3.49 0.30
C THR A 35 -8.87 -4.55 0.74
N ARG A 36 -9.81 -4.94 -0.13
CA ARG A 36 -10.82 -5.96 0.20
C ARG A 36 -10.19 -7.32 0.50
N ALA A 37 -9.21 -7.74 -0.29
CA ALA A 37 -8.52 -9.01 -0.07
C ALA A 37 -7.77 -9.01 1.27
N LEU A 38 -7.14 -7.88 1.64
CA LEU A 38 -6.49 -7.72 2.94
C LEU A 38 -7.50 -7.71 4.10
N GLU A 39 -8.67 -7.07 3.97
CA GLU A 39 -9.74 -7.14 4.97
C GLU A 39 -10.19 -8.59 5.25
N GLN A 40 -10.28 -9.40 4.19
CA GLN A 40 -10.60 -10.83 4.32
C GLN A 40 -9.47 -11.61 4.98
N CYS A 41 -8.22 -11.36 4.57
CA CYS A 41 -7.05 -11.99 5.18
C CYS A 41 -6.93 -11.64 6.67
N LEU A 42 -7.26 -10.39 7.05
CA LEU A 42 -7.27 -9.96 8.44
C LEU A 42 -8.31 -10.73 9.25
N SER A 43 -9.51 -10.90 8.70
CA SER A 43 -10.59 -11.67 9.34
C SER A 43 -10.17 -13.12 9.57
N PHE A 44 -9.50 -13.74 8.59
CA PHE A 44 -8.93 -15.08 8.70
C PHE A 44 -7.85 -15.15 9.78
N ALA A 45 -6.88 -14.23 9.77
CA ALA A 45 -5.78 -14.22 10.71
C ALA A 45 -6.27 -14.07 12.16
N GLN A 46 -7.27 -13.20 12.38
CA GLN A 46 -7.91 -13.04 13.69
C GLN A 46 -8.66 -14.30 14.13
N ALA A 47 -9.42 -14.94 13.23
CA ALA A 47 -10.16 -16.16 13.54
C ALA A 47 -9.25 -17.34 13.91
N ASN A 48 -8.03 -17.37 13.39
CA ASN A 48 -7.04 -18.43 13.62
C ASN A 48 -5.95 -18.05 14.65
N ASN A 49 -6.09 -16.91 15.33
CA ASN A 49 -5.11 -16.39 16.30
C ASN A 49 -3.69 -16.22 15.71
N CYS A 50 -3.58 -15.91 14.42
CA CYS A 50 -2.31 -15.56 13.77
C CYS A 50 -2.00 -14.08 14.08
N ILE A 51 -1.41 -13.82 15.25
CA ILE A 51 -1.19 -12.46 15.77
C ILE A 51 -0.29 -11.65 14.84
N ASP A 52 0.88 -12.19 14.49
CA ASP A 52 1.88 -11.51 13.65
C ASP A 52 1.32 -11.14 12.28
N LEU A 53 0.59 -12.07 11.65
CA LEU A 53 -0.07 -11.85 10.36
C LEU A 53 -1.17 -10.78 10.48
N SER A 54 -1.95 -10.81 11.56
CA SER A 54 -3.00 -9.82 11.80
C SER A 54 -2.44 -8.41 11.97
N GLU A 55 -1.33 -8.27 12.70
CA GLU A 55 -0.66 -6.98 12.90
C GLU A 55 -0.08 -6.45 11.59
N LEU A 56 0.60 -7.30 10.81
CA LEU A 56 1.12 -6.96 9.50
C LEU A 56 0.01 -6.44 8.57
N ILE A 57 -1.10 -7.18 8.44
CA ILE A 57 -2.20 -6.80 7.55
C ILE A 57 -2.84 -5.48 7.99
N LYS A 58 -2.99 -5.24 9.30
CA LYS A 58 -3.51 -3.96 9.83
C LYS A 58 -2.61 -2.79 9.41
N GLN A 59 -1.30 -2.94 9.57
CA GLN A 59 -0.35 -1.90 9.15
C GLN A 59 -0.39 -1.63 7.64
N GLU A 60 -0.54 -2.68 6.83
CA GLU A 60 -0.70 -2.54 5.39
C GLU A 60 -1.98 -1.79 5.00
N LEU A 61 -3.10 -2.11 5.66
CA LEU A 61 -4.41 -1.48 5.44
C LEU A 61 -4.44 -0.02 5.89
N ASP A 62 -4.06 0.24 7.14
CA ASP A 62 -4.25 1.52 7.81
C ASP A 62 -3.06 2.48 7.57
N GLY A 63 -1.89 1.93 7.29
CA GLY A 63 -0.63 2.64 7.15
C GLY A 63 0.26 2.56 8.40
N TYR A 64 1.39 3.25 8.32
CA TYR A 64 2.47 3.20 9.31
C TYR A 64 2.57 4.51 10.09
N SER A 65 2.85 4.39 11.39
CA SER A 65 3.06 5.56 12.26
C SER A 65 4.47 6.15 12.15
N SER A 66 5.46 5.36 11.72
CA SER A 66 6.85 5.82 11.59
C SER A 66 7.60 5.12 10.46
N HIS A 67 8.10 3.91 10.72
CA HIS A 67 9.04 3.19 9.86
C HIS A 67 8.31 2.09 9.11
N PRO A 68 7.98 2.31 7.82
CA PRO A 68 7.44 1.25 7.01
C PRO A 68 8.56 0.27 6.60
N PRO A 69 8.23 -0.96 6.19
CA PRO A 69 9.19 -1.91 5.64
C PRO A 69 9.98 -1.35 4.44
N ASN A 70 11.18 -1.88 4.17
CA ASN A 70 12.08 -1.34 3.15
C ASN A 70 11.46 -1.22 1.75
N TYR A 71 10.54 -2.12 1.37
CA TYR A 71 9.86 -2.03 0.06
C TYR A 71 8.91 -0.83 -0.09
N ARG A 72 8.60 -0.14 1.01
CA ARG A 72 7.76 1.07 1.02
C ARG A 72 8.55 2.34 0.73
N TYR A 73 9.86 2.26 0.58
CA TYR A 73 10.71 3.36 0.15
C TYR A 73 10.70 3.42 -1.37
N VAL A 74 10.11 4.49 -1.91
CA VAL A 74 9.93 4.65 -3.36
C VAL A 74 10.62 5.91 -3.85
N GLN A 75 10.85 5.97 -5.16
CA GLN A 75 11.39 7.17 -5.80
C GLN A 75 10.28 8.21 -6.00
N LEU A 76 10.53 9.40 -5.46
CA LEU A 76 9.71 10.59 -5.53
C LEU A 76 10.24 11.51 -6.63
N SER A 77 9.35 11.97 -7.50
CA SER A 77 9.65 13.02 -8.47
C SER A 77 9.25 14.37 -7.90
N TYR A 78 10.05 15.41 -8.13
CA TYR A 78 9.80 16.76 -7.62
C TYR A 78 9.30 17.70 -8.70
N PHE A 79 8.33 18.54 -8.35
CA PHE A 79 7.69 19.46 -9.27
C PHE A 79 7.65 20.87 -8.69
N ASP A 80 7.74 21.87 -9.56
CA ASP A 80 7.48 23.27 -9.20
C ASP A 80 5.98 23.60 -9.25
N ALA A 81 5.62 24.83 -8.87
CA ALA A 81 4.24 25.31 -8.89
C ALA A 81 3.60 25.33 -10.30
N GLY A 82 4.42 25.30 -11.36
CA GLY A 82 3.97 25.21 -12.74
C GLY A 82 3.73 23.78 -13.23
N GLY A 83 3.96 22.77 -12.38
CA GLY A 83 3.85 21.35 -12.74
C GLY A 83 5.01 20.86 -13.60
N GLN A 84 6.14 21.58 -13.63
CA GLN A 84 7.33 21.15 -14.35
C GLN A 84 8.23 20.29 -13.45
N LEU A 85 8.71 19.17 -14.02
CA LEU A 85 9.64 18.28 -13.34
C LEU A 85 10.97 18.99 -13.04
N ILE A 86 11.46 18.84 -11.81
CA ILE A 86 12.74 19.37 -11.35
C ILE A 86 13.78 18.25 -11.39
N ASN A 87 14.74 18.39 -12.30
CA ASN A 87 15.86 17.44 -12.44
C ASN A 87 16.96 17.72 -11.42
N GLY A 88 17.87 16.75 -11.22
CA GLY A 88 19.05 16.91 -10.35
C GLY A 88 18.82 16.63 -8.86
N LEU A 89 17.61 16.23 -8.47
CA LEU A 89 17.26 15.88 -7.08
C LEU A 89 17.20 14.36 -6.82
N SER A 90 17.75 13.54 -7.72
CA SER A 90 17.66 12.06 -7.65
C SER A 90 18.23 11.49 -6.35
N GLN A 91 19.30 12.06 -5.81
CA GLN A 91 19.92 11.64 -4.56
C GLN A 91 19.05 11.88 -3.30
N TYR A 92 18.00 12.70 -3.43
CA TYR A 92 17.04 12.98 -2.36
C TYR A 92 15.66 12.33 -2.61
N SER A 93 15.51 11.60 -3.71
CA SER A 93 14.21 11.09 -4.17
C SER A 93 13.64 9.92 -3.37
N ILE A 94 14.44 9.27 -2.52
CA ILE A 94 13.96 8.12 -1.74
C ILE A 94 13.06 8.62 -0.62
N TYR A 95 11.78 8.23 -0.66
CA TYR A 95 10.78 8.67 0.31
C TYR A 95 9.97 7.49 0.90
N PRO A 96 9.77 7.43 2.23
CA PRO A 96 8.97 6.38 2.85
C PRO A 96 7.47 6.62 2.64
N VAL A 97 6.78 5.66 2.04
CA VAL A 97 5.33 5.69 1.87
C VAL A 97 4.64 5.04 3.06
N VAL A 98 4.22 5.85 4.03
CA VAL A 98 3.51 5.38 5.22
C VAL A 98 2.00 5.20 4.99
N THR A 99 1.48 5.68 3.86
CA THR A 99 0.06 5.63 3.52
C THR A 99 -0.43 4.19 3.33
N GLY A 100 -1.53 3.82 3.98
CA GLY A 100 -2.17 2.51 3.84
C GLY A 100 -2.68 2.21 2.43
N VAL A 101 -2.87 0.91 2.13
CA VAL A 101 -3.26 0.40 0.81
C VAL A 101 -4.53 1.05 0.28
N GLY A 102 -5.54 1.26 1.13
CA GLY A 102 -6.80 1.88 0.70
C GLY A 102 -6.62 3.25 0.06
N LYS A 103 -5.75 4.09 0.63
CA LYS A 103 -5.43 5.40 0.05
C LYS A 103 -4.54 5.28 -1.18
N LEU A 104 -3.59 4.34 -1.19
CA LEU A 104 -2.73 4.11 -2.37
C LEU A 104 -3.53 3.69 -3.60
N GLU A 105 -4.51 2.79 -3.43
CA GLU A 105 -5.38 2.35 -4.50
C GLU A 105 -6.27 3.49 -5.03
N LEU A 106 -6.68 4.46 -4.18
CA LEU A 106 -7.38 5.67 -4.63
C LEU A 106 -6.51 6.56 -5.53
N HIS A 107 -5.20 6.56 -5.30
CA HIS A 107 -4.24 7.34 -6.07
C HIS A 107 -3.75 6.64 -7.34
N LEU A 108 -4.22 5.43 -7.64
CA LEU A 108 -3.70 4.63 -8.76
C LEU A 108 -3.88 5.29 -10.13
N LYS A 109 -4.98 6.03 -10.34
CA LYS A 109 -5.29 6.66 -11.63
C LYS A 109 -4.42 7.88 -11.93
N ASN A 110 -4.16 8.70 -10.90
CA ASN A 110 -3.57 10.03 -11.06
C ASN A 110 -2.19 10.17 -10.40
N GLY A 111 -1.71 9.10 -9.74
CA GLY A 111 -0.56 9.18 -8.85
C GLY A 111 -0.93 9.84 -7.51
N MET A 112 0.07 9.91 -6.64
CA MET A 112 -0.05 10.51 -5.31
C MET A 112 0.86 11.72 -5.24
N THR A 113 0.26 12.90 -5.05
CA THR A 113 0.99 14.14 -4.79
C THR A 113 1.13 14.33 -3.29
N LEU A 114 2.35 14.60 -2.86
CA LEU A 114 2.74 14.77 -1.47
C LEU A 114 3.16 16.22 -1.24
N ILE A 115 2.47 16.87 -0.29
CA ILE A 115 2.92 18.12 0.29
C ILE A 115 3.92 17.75 1.38
N LEU A 116 5.20 17.95 1.09
CA LEU A 116 6.27 17.66 2.04
C LEU A 116 6.35 18.76 3.11
N PRO A 117 6.91 18.47 4.30
CA PRO A 117 7.22 19.50 5.28
C PRO A 117 7.99 20.67 4.66
N LYS A 118 7.62 21.90 5.03
CA LYS A 118 8.20 23.12 4.45
C LYS A 118 9.73 23.13 4.51
N GLN A 119 10.31 22.62 5.58
CA GLN A 119 11.76 22.53 5.74
C GLN A 119 12.42 21.68 4.65
N ILE A 120 11.78 20.57 4.24
CA ILE A 120 12.26 19.71 3.16
C ILE A 120 12.14 20.44 1.82
N LEU A 121 10.99 21.07 1.55
CA LEU A 121 10.78 21.82 0.31
C LEU A 121 11.77 22.98 0.17
N THR A 122 12.02 23.73 1.24
CA THR A 122 13.02 24.81 1.26
C THR A 122 14.43 24.27 0.97
N PHE A 123 14.83 23.18 1.62
CA PHE A 123 16.13 22.54 1.37
C PHE A 123 16.27 22.10 -0.09
N LEU A 124 15.27 21.39 -0.63
CA LEU A 124 15.27 20.92 -2.01
C LEU A 124 15.31 22.08 -3.00
N SER A 125 14.64 23.20 -2.68
CA SER A 125 14.66 24.40 -3.50
C SER A 125 16.03 25.06 -3.55
N GLN A 126 16.72 25.12 -2.41
CA GLN A 126 18.07 25.68 -2.32
C GLN A 126 19.08 24.86 -3.12
N VAL A 127 19.04 23.53 -3.01
CA VAL A 127 20.01 22.66 -3.70
C VAL A 127 19.74 22.54 -5.20
N SER A 128 18.50 22.69 -5.66
CA SER A 128 18.16 22.67 -7.08
C SER A 128 18.26 24.04 -7.76
N GLY A 129 18.29 25.13 -7.00
CA GLY A 129 18.23 26.50 -7.53
C GLY A 129 16.87 26.86 -8.14
N ARG A 130 15.83 26.04 -7.90
CA ARG A 130 14.46 26.23 -8.39
C ARG A 130 13.48 25.97 -7.25
N GLU A 131 12.37 26.69 -7.21
CA GLU A 131 11.33 26.45 -6.20
C GLU A 131 10.68 25.08 -6.39
N VAL A 132 10.78 24.23 -5.36
CA VAL A 132 10.17 22.91 -5.28
C VAL A 132 8.88 23.03 -4.48
N ASP A 133 7.76 22.68 -5.10
CA ASP A 133 6.43 22.83 -4.52
C ASP A 133 5.89 21.49 -3.98
N THR A 134 6.02 20.42 -4.77
CA THR A 134 5.47 19.11 -4.42
C THR A 134 6.39 17.95 -4.76
N GLY A 135 6.17 16.84 -4.05
CA GLY A 135 6.63 15.52 -4.45
C GLY A 135 5.50 14.73 -5.11
N HIS A 136 5.83 13.87 -6.05
CA HIS A 136 4.86 13.06 -6.77
C HIS A 136 5.33 11.62 -6.95
N ILE A 137 4.43 10.69 -6.65
CA ILE A 137 4.62 9.26 -6.89
C ILE A 137 3.74 8.86 -8.05
N SER A 138 4.37 8.36 -9.12
CA SER A 138 3.66 8.02 -10.35
C SER A 138 2.73 6.81 -10.19
N PRO A 139 1.68 6.70 -11.02
CA PRO A 139 0.83 5.50 -11.07
C PRO A 139 1.61 4.18 -11.18
N ALA A 140 2.70 4.16 -11.95
CA ALA A 140 3.51 2.96 -12.14
C ALA A 140 4.20 2.52 -10.84
N VAL A 141 4.70 3.48 -10.06
CA VAL A 141 5.33 3.21 -8.77
C VAL A 141 4.29 2.72 -7.75
N ILE A 142 3.10 3.32 -7.72
CA ILE A 142 1.99 2.85 -6.86
C ILE A 142 1.60 1.43 -7.22
N ASN A 143 1.42 1.12 -8.51
CA ASN A 143 1.10 -0.24 -8.97
C ASN A 143 2.19 -1.25 -8.56
N SER A 144 3.46 -0.90 -8.73
CA SER A 144 4.57 -1.75 -8.32
C SER A 144 4.55 -2.00 -6.81
N LEU A 145 4.32 -0.96 -6.00
CA LEU A 145 4.22 -1.07 -4.55
C LEU A 145 3.08 -2.00 -4.11
N LEU A 146 1.88 -1.83 -4.69
CA LEU A 146 0.73 -2.71 -4.42
C LEU A 146 1.03 -4.17 -4.81
N GLY A 147 1.75 -4.39 -5.90
CA GLY A 147 2.21 -5.72 -6.32
C GLY A 147 3.16 -6.36 -5.32
N ILE A 148 4.11 -5.59 -4.78
CA ILE A 148 5.05 -6.09 -3.75
C ILE A 148 4.29 -6.44 -2.47
N ILE A 149 3.39 -5.58 -2.01
CA ILE A 149 2.55 -5.82 -0.82
C ILE A 149 1.76 -7.12 -0.97
N ARG A 150 1.12 -7.33 -2.14
CA ARG A 150 0.40 -8.57 -2.44
C ARG A 150 1.30 -9.79 -2.27
N ASN A 151 2.49 -9.78 -2.86
CA ASN A 151 3.41 -10.91 -2.81
C ASN A 151 3.93 -11.18 -1.40
N GLU A 152 4.23 -10.13 -0.63
CA GLU A 152 4.69 -10.27 0.76
C GLU A 152 3.61 -10.90 1.64
N ILE A 153 2.35 -10.47 1.51
CA ILE A 153 1.23 -11.03 2.27
C ILE A 153 0.97 -12.49 1.90
N ILE A 154 0.99 -12.83 0.60
CA ILE A 154 0.89 -14.23 0.15
C ILE A 154 1.99 -15.07 0.78
N TYR A 155 3.24 -14.62 0.71
CA TYR A 155 4.38 -15.33 1.28
C TYR A 155 4.22 -15.58 2.79
N LYS A 156 3.78 -14.57 3.54
CA LYS A 156 3.54 -14.67 4.99
C LYS A 156 2.41 -15.65 5.31
N ILE A 157 1.30 -15.56 4.60
CA ILE A 157 0.16 -16.49 4.76
C ILE A 157 0.60 -17.93 4.50
N SER A 158 1.31 -18.19 3.39
CA SER A 158 1.80 -19.54 3.07
C SER A 158 2.74 -20.10 4.13
N LYS A 159 3.60 -19.25 4.70
CA LYS A 159 4.52 -19.66 5.77
C LYS A 159 3.79 -20.02 7.06
N ASP A 160 2.76 -19.28 7.44
CA ASP A 160 2.04 -19.51 8.70
C ASP A 160 1.05 -20.67 8.62
N ILE A 161 0.52 -20.98 7.43
CA ILE A 161 -0.32 -22.17 7.20
C ILE A 161 0.51 -23.47 7.13
N SER A 162 1.79 -23.39 6.77
CA SER A 162 2.68 -24.56 6.67
C SER A 162 3.28 -25.02 8.02
N LYS A 163 2.97 -24.32 9.12
CA LYS A 163 3.41 -24.68 10.49
C LYS A 163 2.35 -25.52 11.18
#